data_AF-A0A0R3SYT3-F1
#
_entry.id   AF-A0A0R3SYT3-F1
#
_cell.length_a   1.000
_cell.length_b   1.000
_cell.length_c   1.000
_cell.angle_alpha   90.00
_cell.angle_beta   90.00
_cell.angle_gamma   90.00
#
_symmetry.space_group_name_H-M   'P 1'
#
loop_
_entity.id
_entity.type
_entity.pdbx_description
1 polymer ?
#
loop_
_entity_poly.entity_id
_entity_poly.type
_entity_poly.pdbx_seq_one_letter_code
_entity_poly.pdbx_strand_id
1 'polypeptide(L)'
;MDGSSDIDDDNPSYKRPPQETITSTPVKLEVKAISEQKDEGDTGLSRPTNPAGGEKRAEPNRRDSNVNESESEEEESESESKSESTTESLDYSADSARGDSILPTMDDSSYLQSKKHPRFVLMDPQEGSTKGGYDVCLYGIDLDENVMLHAQVFVDVYAISPANWRVVHGKWPTLAPDATYCLQVRVPEMPPGEAWIEVETMSDGRLQCPRPFVFSDKVSPMKYSMRGMGKEWNLDSAKTEIAHLYEEVSQLKLKLQNKSEDEILVSRQLCLLRTRLLEDGQLKYLEKI
;
A
#
# COMPACT_ATOMS: atom_id res chain seq x y z
N MET A 1 -56.42 -15.55 54.91
CA MET A 1 -56.28 -16.85 54.25
C MET A 1 -56.97 -16.73 52.91
N ASP A 2 -56.51 -15.76 52.10
CA ASP A 2 -55.35 -15.83 51.18
C ASP A 2 -55.91 -16.31 49.84
N GLY A 3 -55.85 -15.58 48.73
CA GLY A 3 -55.07 -14.40 48.39
C GLY A 3 -54.78 -14.54 46.90
N SER A 4 -55.63 -13.94 46.07
CA SER A 4 -55.51 -13.92 44.60
C SER A 4 -54.26 -13.18 44.14
N SER A 5 -53.61 -13.71 43.12
CA SER A 5 -52.65 -12.97 42.29
C SER A 5 -53.06 -13.10 40.82
N ASP A 6 -53.81 -12.10 40.35
CA ASP A 6 -53.98 -11.82 38.93
C ASP A 6 -52.72 -11.10 38.42
N ILE A 7 -52.12 -11.65 37.36
CA ILE A 7 -50.97 -11.09 36.66
C ILE A 7 -51.51 -10.39 35.42
N ASP A 8 -51.36 -9.06 35.39
CA ASP A 8 -51.62 -8.23 34.22
C ASP A 8 -50.39 -8.24 33.30
N ASP A 9 -50.54 -8.86 32.12
CA ASP A 9 -49.57 -8.80 31.02
C ASP A 9 -49.74 -7.48 30.25
N ASP A 10 -48.93 -6.48 30.59
CA ASP A 10 -48.76 -5.24 29.82
C ASP A 10 -47.89 -5.49 28.58
N ASN A 11 -48.53 -5.80 27.45
CA ASN A 11 -47.89 -5.92 26.14
C ASN A 11 -47.94 -4.58 25.37
N PRO A 12 -46.83 -3.87 25.15
CA PRO A 12 -46.86 -2.62 24.39
C PRO A 12 -47.08 -2.85 22.89
N SER A 13 -48.10 -2.18 22.36
CA SER A 13 -48.48 -2.15 20.95
C SER A 13 -47.42 -1.46 20.08
N TYR A 14 -46.64 -2.24 19.33
CA TYR A 14 -45.73 -1.71 18.31
C TYR A 14 -46.52 -1.19 17.11
N LYS A 15 -46.63 0.14 16.99
CA LYS A 15 -47.11 0.84 15.80
C LYS A 15 -46.11 0.64 14.65
N ARG A 16 -46.58 0.06 13.53
CA ARG A 16 -45.85 0.06 12.25
C ARG A 16 -45.82 1.48 11.66
N PRO A 17 -44.68 1.95 11.13
CA PRO A 17 -44.66 3.14 10.29
C PRO A 17 -45.34 2.88 8.94
N PRO A 18 -45.96 3.91 8.33
CA PRO A 18 -46.65 3.78 7.05
C PRO A 18 -45.66 3.53 5.90
N GLN A 19 -46.05 2.63 5.00
CA GLN A 19 -45.33 2.37 3.76
C GLN A 19 -45.52 3.54 2.80
N GLU A 20 -44.41 4.12 2.34
CA GLU A 20 -44.42 5.12 1.27
C GLU A 20 -44.65 4.42 -0.07
N THR A 21 -45.81 4.72 -0.67
CA THR A 21 -46.17 4.29 -2.02
C THR A 21 -45.36 5.09 -3.03
N ILE A 22 -44.34 4.48 -3.64
CA ILE A 22 -43.53 5.11 -4.69
C ILE A 22 -44.30 4.99 -6.01
N THR A 23 -44.94 6.08 -6.42
CA THR A 23 -45.59 6.21 -7.73
C THR A 23 -44.51 6.36 -8.81
N SER A 24 -44.28 5.29 -9.56
CA SER A 24 -43.34 5.27 -10.70
C SER A 24 -43.95 6.00 -11.91
N THR A 25 -43.47 7.20 -12.21
CA THR A 25 -43.72 7.88 -13.50
C THR A 25 -42.67 7.48 -14.53
N PRO A 26 -43.04 7.09 -15.76
CA PRO A 26 -42.07 6.78 -16.80
C PRO A 26 -41.48 8.06 -17.41
N VAL A 27 -40.15 8.21 -17.30
CA VAL A 27 -39.38 9.23 -18.02
C VAL A 27 -39.24 8.80 -19.47
N LYS A 28 -39.82 9.61 -20.37
CA LYS A 28 -39.73 9.49 -21.82
C LYS A 28 -38.36 10.04 -22.27
N LEU A 29 -37.41 9.17 -22.54
CA LEU A 29 -36.13 9.53 -23.19
C LEU A 29 -36.30 9.43 -24.71
N GLU A 30 -36.29 10.58 -25.38
CA GLU A 30 -36.15 10.68 -26.84
C GLU A 30 -34.72 10.28 -27.24
N VAL A 31 -34.62 9.22 -28.03
CA VAL A 31 -33.39 8.81 -28.70
C VAL A 31 -33.26 9.63 -29.98
N LYS A 32 -32.33 10.59 -30.00
CA LYS A 32 -31.89 11.26 -31.24
C LYS A 32 -30.90 10.33 -31.96
N ALA A 33 -31.34 9.77 -33.07
CA ALA A 33 -30.52 9.02 -34.00
C ALA A 33 -29.47 9.95 -34.65
N ILE A 34 -28.20 9.58 -34.57
CA ILE A 34 -27.14 10.16 -35.38
C ILE A 34 -26.93 9.22 -36.56
N SER A 35 -27.15 9.78 -37.75
CA SER A 35 -26.98 9.19 -39.06
C SER A 35 -25.51 9.28 -39.47
N GLU A 36 -24.80 8.15 -39.56
CA GLU A 36 -23.52 8.09 -40.27
C GLU A 36 -23.75 7.59 -41.69
N GLN A 37 -23.48 8.49 -42.64
CA GLN A 37 -23.48 8.23 -44.07
C GLN A 37 -22.26 7.40 -44.45
N LYS A 38 -22.53 6.31 -45.17
CA LYS A 38 -21.61 5.56 -46.01
C LYS A 38 -21.30 6.42 -47.24
N ASP A 39 -20.03 6.65 -47.54
CA ASP A 39 -19.62 7.14 -48.86
C ASP A 39 -18.46 6.28 -49.37
N GLU A 40 -18.70 5.65 -50.52
CA GLU A 40 -17.76 4.85 -51.30
C GLU A 40 -17.09 5.79 -52.32
N GLY A 41 -15.76 5.73 -52.43
CA GLY A 41 -15.00 6.56 -53.37
C GLY A 41 -13.69 5.90 -53.77
N ASP A 42 -13.79 4.98 -54.71
CA ASP A 42 -12.71 4.35 -55.49
C ASP A 42 -12.00 5.37 -56.40
N THR A 43 -10.67 5.51 -56.34
CA THR A 43 -9.81 5.60 -57.54
C THR A 43 -8.30 5.53 -57.20
N GLY A 44 -7.64 4.50 -57.73
CA GLY A 44 -6.56 4.70 -58.71
C GLY A 44 -5.12 5.01 -58.26
N LEU A 45 -4.26 3.98 -58.41
CA LEU A 45 -2.92 4.01 -59.04
C LEU A 45 -1.79 4.85 -58.39
N SER A 46 -0.77 4.17 -57.86
CA SER A 46 0.54 4.01 -58.55
C SER A 46 1.58 3.24 -57.73
N ARG A 47 2.12 2.18 -58.37
CA ARG A 47 3.42 1.52 -58.14
C ARG A 47 4.57 2.53 -58.45
N PRO A 48 5.84 2.35 -58.00
CA PRO A 48 6.67 1.24 -58.52
C PRO A 48 7.78 0.65 -57.58
N THR A 49 8.06 -0.65 -57.81
CA THR A 49 9.38 -1.37 -57.86
C THR A 49 10.44 -1.30 -56.74
N ASN A 50 10.62 -2.43 -56.00
CA ASN A 50 11.77 -3.39 -55.91
C ASN A 50 13.24 -2.90 -56.12
N PRO A 51 14.32 -3.62 -55.67
CA PRO A 51 14.41 -5.07 -55.38
C PRO A 51 15.29 -5.50 -54.16
N ALA A 52 15.42 -6.83 -54.07
CA ALA A 52 16.06 -7.67 -53.09
C ALA A 52 17.59 -7.80 -53.15
N GLY A 53 18.14 -8.38 -52.08
CA GLY A 53 19.46 -9.03 -51.94
C GLY A 53 19.68 -9.27 -50.44
N GLY A 54 19.82 -10.46 -49.87
CA GLY A 54 20.55 -11.64 -50.34
C GLY A 54 21.83 -11.75 -49.50
N GLU A 55 21.97 -12.85 -48.76
CA GLU A 55 23.22 -13.50 -48.30
C GLU A 55 23.52 -13.64 -46.78
N LYS A 56 23.67 -14.93 -46.41
CA LYS A 56 24.75 -15.56 -45.60
C LYS A 56 24.72 -15.49 -44.06
N ARG A 57 24.12 -16.55 -43.49
CA ARG A 57 24.79 -17.67 -42.76
C ARG A 57 26.11 -17.36 -42.04
N ALA A 58 26.11 -17.44 -40.71
CA ALA A 58 27.22 -17.96 -39.90
C ALA A 58 26.72 -18.45 -38.53
N GLU A 59 26.88 -19.75 -38.27
CA GLU A 59 26.93 -20.32 -36.92
C GLU A 59 28.21 -19.85 -36.21
N PRO A 60 28.30 -19.99 -34.88
CA PRO A 60 29.14 -21.10 -34.40
C PRO A 60 28.65 -21.79 -33.13
N ASN A 61 28.67 -23.13 -33.23
CA ASN A 61 29.50 -24.04 -32.43
C ASN A 61 29.27 -24.11 -30.91
N ARG A 62 28.63 -25.23 -30.55
CA ARG A 62 28.69 -25.89 -29.24
C ARG A 62 30.14 -26.09 -28.78
N ARG A 63 30.43 -25.80 -27.52
CA ARG A 63 31.45 -26.51 -26.75
C ARG A 63 30.96 -26.77 -25.33
N ASP A 64 30.95 -28.05 -25.02
CA ASP A 64 30.80 -28.64 -23.71
C ASP A 64 32.03 -28.36 -22.82
N SER A 65 31.76 -28.07 -21.56
CA SER A 65 32.64 -28.26 -20.38
C SER A 65 31.76 -27.90 -19.17
N ASN A 66 31.09 -28.82 -18.48
CA ASN A 66 31.60 -29.87 -17.59
C ASN A 66 32.59 -29.36 -16.52
N VAL A 67 32.26 -29.69 -15.27
CA VAL A 67 33.12 -29.88 -14.07
C VAL A 67 33.08 -28.79 -12.96
N ASN A 68 32.79 -29.31 -11.75
CA ASN A 68 32.99 -28.86 -10.35
C ASN A 68 32.02 -27.83 -9.76
N GLU A 69 31.18 -28.15 -8.75
CA GLU A 69 31.43 -28.65 -7.36
C GLU A 69 32.43 -27.81 -6.56
N SER A 70 31.91 -26.96 -5.65
CA SER A 70 32.42 -26.64 -4.28
C SER A 70 31.37 -25.72 -3.60
N GLU A 71 30.65 -26.17 -2.56
CA GLU A 71 30.98 -25.98 -1.12
C GLU A 71 30.98 -24.48 -0.74
N SER A 72 29.88 -23.94 -0.23
CA SER A 72 29.53 -23.80 1.20
C SER A 72 30.60 -23.08 2.02
N GLU A 73 30.27 -21.89 2.55
CA GLU A 73 30.69 -21.49 3.89
C GLU A 73 29.81 -20.32 4.38
N GLU A 74 29.22 -20.57 5.55
CA GLU A 74 28.43 -19.69 6.39
C GLU A 74 29.39 -18.81 7.18
N GLU A 75 29.12 -17.51 7.30
CA GLU A 75 29.75 -16.68 8.33
C GLU A 75 28.65 -15.83 8.97
N GLU A 76 28.17 -16.32 10.11
CA GLU A 76 27.48 -15.55 11.14
C GLU A 76 28.45 -14.54 11.76
N SER A 77 28.00 -13.32 12.00
CA SER A 77 28.66 -12.45 12.97
C SER A 77 27.60 -11.69 13.78
N GLU A 78 27.29 -12.27 14.93
CA GLU A 78 26.68 -11.60 16.08
C GLU A 78 27.65 -10.53 16.60
N SER A 79 27.11 -9.37 16.97
CA SER A 79 27.79 -8.48 17.91
C SER A 79 26.77 -7.83 18.83
N GLU A 80 26.55 -8.47 19.98
CA GLU A 80 25.98 -7.89 21.17
C GLU A 80 26.90 -6.78 21.71
N SER A 81 26.34 -5.64 22.11
CA SER A 81 26.99 -4.74 23.06
C SER A 81 25.97 -4.23 24.06
N LYS A 82 25.91 -4.97 25.17
CA LYS A 82 25.29 -4.59 26.43
C LYS A 82 26.24 -3.65 27.17
N SER A 83 25.76 -2.48 27.58
CA SER A 83 26.42 -1.67 28.61
C SER A 83 25.37 -1.06 29.54
N GLU A 84 25.19 -1.72 30.68
CA GLU A 84 24.65 -1.16 31.93
C GLU A 84 25.79 -0.48 32.69
N SER A 85 25.53 0.67 33.29
CA SER A 85 26.11 1.21 34.55
C SER A 85 25.93 2.74 34.55
N THR A 86 25.79 3.46 35.65
CA THR A 86 25.44 3.20 37.05
C THR A 86 25.08 4.59 37.56
N THR A 87 23.97 4.70 38.28
CA THR A 87 23.59 5.90 39.03
C THR A 87 24.60 6.16 40.14
N GLU A 88 25.20 7.36 40.20
CA GLU A 88 25.78 7.87 41.44
C GLU A 88 25.85 9.41 41.43
N SER A 89 25.67 9.96 42.61
CA SER A 89 25.16 11.29 42.92
C SER A 89 26.15 12.03 43.84
N LEU A 90 26.08 13.37 43.84
CA LEU A 90 26.73 14.35 44.75
C LEU A 90 28.22 14.63 44.44
N ASP A 91 28.80 15.82 44.55
CA ASP A 91 28.36 17.18 44.89
C ASP A 91 29.56 18.14 44.65
N TYR A 92 29.27 19.42 44.37
CA TYR A 92 30.11 20.63 44.44
C TYR A 92 31.55 20.65 43.86
N SER A 93 31.75 21.48 42.82
CA SER A 93 32.92 22.38 42.78
C SER A 93 32.65 23.56 41.86
N ALA A 94 32.65 24.75 42.46
CA ALA A 94 32.70 26.03 41.78
C ALA A 94 34.14 26.29 41.35
N ASP A 95 34.42 26.27 40.05
CA ASP A 95 35.51 27.05 39.49
C ASP A 95 35.10 27.61 38.12
N SER A 96 35.25 28.91 38.00
CA SER A 96 34.76 29.75 36.93
C SER A 96 35.95 30.10 36.05
N ALA A 97 36.10 29.38 34.93
CA ALA A 97 37.07 29.74 33.91
C ALA A 97 36.58 29.34 32.51
N ARG A 98 36.09 30.36 31.78
CA ARG A 98 36.23 30.52 30.33
C ARG A 98 35.85 29.32 29.47
N GLY A 99 34.57 29.24 29.15
CA GLY A 99 34.07 28.59 27.95
C GLY A 99 32.76 29.26 27.59
N ASP A 100 32.82 30.20 26.66
CA ASP A 100 31.66 30.79 26.00
C ASP A 100 30.90 29.65 25.32
N SER A 101 30.02 29.01 26.09
CA SER A 101 29.24 27.87 25.65
C SER A 101 28.13 28.45 24.81
N ILE A 102 28.38 28.51 23.51
CA ILE A 102 27.40 28.74 22.44
C ILE A 102 26.48 27.50 22.35
N LEU A 103 25.98 27.01 23.47
CA LEU A 103 24.87 26.08 23.51
C LEU A 103 23.62 26.94 23.52
N PRO A 104 22.67 26.73 22.58
CA PRO A 104 21.41 27.44 22.62
C PRO A 104 20.77 27.12 23.98
N THR A 105 20.61 28.15 24.81
CA THR A 105 19.79 28.10 26.01
C THR A 105 18.38 27.77 25.54
N MET A 106 18.02 26.48 25.60
CA MET A 106 16.64 26.09 25.39
C MET A 106 15.85 26.73 26.52
N ASP A 107 14.94 27.64 26.16
CA ASP A 107 14.04 28.26 27.10
C ASP A 107 13.26 27.16 27.84
N ASP A 108 13.47 27.07 29.16
CA ASP A 108 12.81 26.11 30.07
C ASP A 108 11.27 26.25 30.10
N SER A 109 10.74 27.30 29.45
CA SER A 109 9.30 27.50 29.26
C SER A 109 8.67 26.53 28.25
N SER A 110 9.47 25.82 27.43
CA SER A 110 8.99 24.81 26.49
C SER A 110 8.58 23.48 27.16
N TYR A 111 9.02 23.21 28.40
CA TYR A 111 8.70 21.97 29.11
C TYR A 111 7.32 21.95 29.79
N LEU A 112 6.63 23.10 29.86
CA LEU A 112 5.33 23.24 30.54
C LEU A 112 4.13 23.30 29.59
N GLN A 113 4.34 23.23 28.27
CA GLN A 113 3.22 22.91 27.38
C GLN A 113 2.85 21.45 27.63
N SER A 114 1.68 21.23 28.25
CA SER A 114 1.04 19.92 28.32
C SER A 114 1.11 19.28 26.93
N LYS A 115 2.01 18.30 26.76
CA LYS A 115 2.25 17.69 25.45
C LYS A 115 0.94 17.10 24.98
N LYS A 116 0.34 17.78 24.00
CA LYS A 116 -0.82 17.27 23.29
C LYS A 116 -0.32 16.09 22.48
N HIS A 117 -0.84 14.91 22.78
CA HIS A 117 -0.44 13.70 22.08
C HIS A 117 -1.41 13.46 20.94
N PRO A 118 -0.98 13.65 19.68
CA PRO A 118 -1.82 13.40 18.54
C PRO A 118 -2.23 11.93 18.52
N ARG A 119 -3.51 11.66 18.26
CA ARG A 119 -4.03 10.29 18.19
C ARG A 119 -5.28 10.20 17.35
N PHE A 120 -5.48 9.02 16.74
CA PHE A 120 -6.71 8.69 16.04
C PHE A 120 -7.78 8.16 17.00
N VAL A 121 -9.02 8.58 16.77
CA VAL A 121 -10.20 8.20 17.57
C VAL A 121 -11.11 7.29 16.77
N LEU A 122 -11.31 7.58 15.48
CA LEU A 122 -12.24 6.87 14.62
C LEU A 122 -11.71 6.80 13.19
N MET A 123 -12.07 5.71 12.50
CA MET A 123 -11.86 5.51 11.08
C MET A 123 -13.20 5.20 10.40
N ASP A 124 -13.47 5.85 9.28
CA ASP A 124 -14.67 5.63 8.46
C ASP A 124 -14.37 5.79 6.95
N PRO A 125 -14.70 4.81 6.08
CA PRO A 125 -15.20 3.47 6.43
C PRO A 125 -14.13 2.60 7.10
N GLN A 126 -14.53 1.48 7.70
CA GLN A 126 -13.63 0.49 8.32
C GLN A 126 -13.27 -0.68 7.38
N GLU A 127 -13.94 -0.77 6.25
CA GLU A 127 -13.73 -1.78 5.23
C GLU A 127 -13.87 -1.16 3.84
N GLY A 128 -13.22 -1.77 2.84
CA GLY A 128 -13.29 -1.30 1.48
C GLY A 128 -12.77 -2.30 0.45
N SER A 129 -12.87 -1.90 -0.81
CA SER A 129 -12.44 -2.74 -1.93
C SER A 129 -10.92 -2.81 -2.02
N THR A 130 -10.41 -3.96 -2.44
CA THR A 130 -9.00 -4.15 -2.89
C THR A 130 -8.62 -3.26 -4.06
N LYS A 131 -9.57 -2.86 -4.91
CA LYS A 131 -9.31 -1.99 -6.08
C LYS A 131 -8.81 -0.59 -5.72
N GLY A 132 -8.98 -0.17 -4.47
CA GLY A 132 -8.67 1.19 -4.04
C GLY A 132 -9.51 2.26 -4.73
N GLY A 133 -8.98 3.47 -4.76
CA GLY A 133 -9.53 4.64 -5.46
C GLY A 133 -10.59 5.43 -4.68
N TYR A 134 -10.96 4.97 -3.48
CA TYR A 134 -11.88 5.63 -2.55
C TYR A 134 -11.14 6.33 -1.41
N ASP A 135 -11.84 7.23 -0.74
CA ASP A 135 -11.30 7.99 0.39
C ASP A 135 -11.71 7.34 1.71
N VAL A 136 -10.76 7.24 2.63
CA VAL A 136 -10.94 6.86 4.03
C VAL A 136 -10.68 8.07 4.90
N CYS A 137 -11.57 8.33 5.84
CA CYS A 137 -11.48 9.43 6.80
C CYS A 137 -11.00 8.91 8.17
N LEU A 138 -9.88 9.44 8.63
CA LEU A 138 -9.31 9.17 9.94
C LEU A 138 -9.49 10.39 10.83
N TYR A 139 -10.37 10.28 11.82
CA TYR A 139 -10.67 11.34 12.76
C TYR A 139 -9.71 11.29 13.95
N GLY A 140 -9.05 12.40 14.24
CA GLY A 140 -8.06 12.47 15.31
C GLY A 140 -8.10 13.77 16.10
N ILE A 141 -7.40 13.74 17.23
CA ILE A 141 -7.24 14.86 18.15
C ILE A 141 -5.82 15.39 17.99
N ASP A 142 -5.67 16.72 17.99
CA ASP A 142 -4.37 17.41 17.99
C ASP A 142 -3.46 17.05 16.79
N LEU A 143 -4.03 16.65 15.64
CA LEU A 143 -3.33 16.50 14.35
C LEU A 143 -3.20 17.85 13.63
N ASP A 144 -2.52 18.80 14.25
CA ASP A 144 -2.35 20.14 13.68
C ASP A 144 -1.43 20.16 12.45
N GLU A 145 -1.36 21.31 11.77
CA GLU A 145 -0.54 21.46 10.56
C GLU A 145 0.95 21.24 10.83
N ASN A 146 1.42 21.48 12.05
CA ASN A 146 2.82 21.30 12.44
C ASN A 146 3.17 19.83 12.66
N VAL A 147 2.30 19.07 13.34
CA VAL A 147 2.43 17.61 13.52
C VAL A 147 2.40 16.91 12.17
N MET A 148 1.55 17.38 11.26
CA MET A 148 1.38 16.81 9.93
C MET A 148 2.43 17.33 8.92
N LEU A 149 3.22 18.34 9.29
CA LEU A 149 4.33 18.84 8.48
C LEU A 149 5.40 17.75 8.38
N HIS A 150 5.71 17.32 7.16
CA HIS A 150 6.61 16.20 6.87
C HIS A 150 6.12 14.83 7.35
N ALA A 151 4.82 14.68 7.66
CA ALA A 151 4.27 13.39 8.00
C ALA A 151 4.26 12.44 6.78
N GLN A 152 4.40 11.15 7.03
CA GLN A 152 4.28 10.09 6.03
C GLN A 152 3.17 9.12 6.43
N VAL A 153 2.24 8.88 5.51
CA VAL A 153 1.11 7.96 5.73
C VAL A 153 1.45 6.60 5.15
N PHE A 154 1.18 5.54 5.90
CA PHE A 154 1.39 4.16 5.51
C PHE A 154 0.08 3.37 5.61
N VAL A 155 -0.13 2.48 4.65
CA VAL A 155 -1.08 1.38 4.79
C VAL A 155 -0.25 0.11 4.85
N ASP A 156 -0.10 -0.44 6.05
CA ASP A 156 0.83 -1.51 6.39
C ASP A 156 2.27 -1.13 5.99
N VAL A 157 2.90 -1.88 5.07
CA VAL A 157 4.24 -1.58 4.56
C VAL A 157 4.27 -0.59 3.38
N TYR A 158 3.09 -0.15 2.90
CA TYR A 158 2.98 0.67 1.68
C TYR A 158 2.89 2.15 2.02
N ALA A 159 3.89 2.93 1.58
CA ALA A 159 3.89 4.38 1.71
C ALA A 159 2.89 5.03 0.74
N ILE A 160 2.01 5.89 1.26
CA ILE A 160 1.02 6.62 0.48
C ILE A 160 1.61 7.96 0.03
N SER A 161 1.48 8.25 -1.28
CA SER A 161 1.94 9.51 -1.86
C SER A 161 1.26 10.72 -1.20
N PRO A 162 1.99 11.83 -0.96
CA PRO A 162 1.41 13.08 -0.45
C PRO A 162 0.24 13.65 -1.27
N ALA A 163 0.14 13.30 -2.55
CA ALA A 163 -1.00 13.70 -3.40
C ALA A 163 -2.30 12.96 -3.08
N ASN A 164 -2.20 11.82 -2.37
CA ASN A 164 -3.31 10.93 -2.06
C ASN A 164 -3.78 11.09 -0.62
N TRP A 165 -3.30 12.07 0.14
CA TRP A 165 -3.86 12.36 1.44
C TRP A 165 -3.83 13.84 1.76
N ARG A 166 -4.71 14.28 2.66
CA ARG A 166 -4.76 15.65 3.15
C ARG A 166 -5.42 15.71 4.52
N VAL A 167 -5.08 16.74 5.27
CA VAL A 167 -5.66 17.02 6.58
C VAL A 167 -6.71 18.10 6.44
N VAL A 168 -7.86 17.86 7.04
CA VAL A 168 -8.99 18.80 7.08
C VAL A 168 -9.26 19.12 8.54
N HIS A 169 -9.22 20.40 8.89
CA HIS A 169 -9.63 20.86 10.21
C HIS A 169 -11.15 20.98 10.27
N GLY A 170 -11.76 20.51 11.37
CA GLY A 170 -13.20 20.50 11.50
C GLY A 170 -13.70 19.92 12.81
N LYS A 171 -15.02 19.88 12.97
CA LYS A 171 -15.69 19.18 14.07
C LYS A 171 -16.73 18.24 13.49
N TRP A 172 -16.81 17.04 14.04
CA TRP A 172 -17.75 16.00 13.59
C TRP A 172 -18.64 15.52 14.73
N PRO A 173 -19.61 16.34 15.20
CA PRO A 173 -20.39 16.05 16.41
C PRO A 173 -21.12 14.70 16.38
N THR A 174 -21.50 14.22 15.19
CA THR A 174 -22.26 12.99 14.99
C THR A 174 -21.40 11.74 14.86
N LEU A 175 -20.15 11.87 14.39
CA LEU A 175 -19.25 10.74 14.12
C LEU A 175 -18.14 10.65 15.18
N ALA A 176 -17.45 11.75 15.43
CA ALA A 176 -16.31 11.84 16.33
C ALA A 176 -16.34 13.20 17.05
N PRO A 177 -17.06 13.31 18.18
CA PRO A 177 -17.25 14.60 18.88
C PRO A 177 -15.94 15.18 19.43
N ASP A 178 -14.99 14.31 19.76
CA ASP A 178 -13.70 14.69 20.33
C ASP A 178 -12.64 15.00 19.27
N ALA A 179 -12.92 14.71 17.98
CA ALA A 179 -11.97 14.94 16.91
C ALA A 179 -11.94 16.40 16.48
N THR A 180 -10.73 16.93 16.31
CA THR A 180 -10.46 18.29 15.83
C THR A 180 -9.97 18.30 14.38
N TYR A 181 -9.51 17.16 13.88
CA TYR A 181 -9.00 16.99 12.53
C TYR A 181 -9.48 15.69 11.91
N CYS A 182 -9.52 15.68 10.57
CA CYS A 182 -9.79 14.51 9.76
C CYS A 182 -8.69 14.39 8.70
N LEU A 183 -7.94 13.29 8.75
CA LEU A 183 -7.00 12.90 7.72
C LEU A 183 -7.77 12.09 6.66
N GLN A 184 -7.90 12.66 5.47
CA GLN A 184 -8.49 12.00 4.31
C GLN A 184 -7.39 11.30 3.54
N VAL A 185 -7.49 9.98 3.39
CA VAL A 185 -6.52 9.15 2.67
C VAL A 185 -7.23 8.46 1.51
N ARG A 186 -6.77 8.74 0.30
CA ARG A 186 -7.19 8.04 -0.91
C ARG A 186 -6.41 6.74 -1.03
N VAL A 187 -7.11 5.64 -0.83
CA VAL A 187 -6.50 4.32 -0.68
C VAL A 187 -6.09 3.78 -2.06
N PRO A 188 -4.84 3.29 -2.23
CA PRO A 188 -4.41 2.65 -3.47
C PRO A 188 -5.02 1.24 -3.60
N GLU A 189 -4.69 0.55 -4.69
CA GLU A 189 -4.99 -0.87 -4.83
C GLU A 189 -4.18 -1.67 -3.79
N MET A 190 -4.85 -2.55 -3.05
CA MET A 190 -4.29 -3.27 -1.90
C MET A 190 -4.72 -4.74 -1.94
N PRO A 191 -3.87 -5.67 -1.46
CA PRO A 191 -4.23 -7.07 -1.35
C PRO A 191 -5.40 -7.28 -0.37
N PRO A 192 -6.20 -8.35 -0.53
CA PRO A 192 -7.26 -8.67 0.42
C PRO A 192 -6.68 -9.06 1.78
N GLY A 193 -7.26 -8.53 2.85
CA GLY A 193 -6.79 -8.79 4.22
C GLY A 193 -7.01 -7.62 5.17
N GLU A 194 -6.52 -7.77 6.39
CA GLU A 194 -6.46 -6.69 7.38
C GLU A 194 -5.15 -5.91 7.19
N ALA A 195 -5.23 -4.59 7.25
CA ALA A 195 -4.09 -3.69 7.13
C ALA A 195 -4.18 -2.56 8.14
N TRP A 196 -3.04 -2.14 8.68
CA TRP A 196 -2.97 -1.00 9.59
C TRP A 196 -2.75 0.28 8.82
N ILE A 197 -3.47 1.34 9.18
CA ILE A 197 -3.15 2.68 8.69
C ILE A 197 -2.34 3.40 9.76
N GLU A 198 -1.15 3.83 9.40
CA GLU A 198 -0.18 4.47 10.29
C GLU A 198 0.25 5.81 9.72
N VAL A 199 0.57 6.76 10.61
CA VAL A 199 1.13 8.05 10.24
C VAL A 199 2.40 8.27 11.03
N GLU A 200 3.53 8.36 10.35
CA GLU A 200 4.81 8.70 10.95
C GLU A 200 4.99 10.21 10.94
N THR A 201 5.14 10.80 12.12
CA THR A 201 5.38 12.23 12.32
C THR A 201 6.76 12.45 12.92
N MET A 202 7.37 13.61 12.64
CA MET A 202 8.68 13.95 13.19
C MET A 202 8.63 14.23 14.70
N SER A 203 7.50 14.71 15.22
CA SER A 203 7.35 15.12 16.61
C SER A 203 6.97 13.98 17.55
N ASP A 204 6.10 13.07 17.10
CA ASP A 204 5.45 12.07 17.95
C ASP A 204 5.71 10.63 17.48
N GLY A 205 6.45 10.45 16.39
CA GLY A 205 6.75 9.15 15.82
C GLY A 205 5.55 8.53 15.12
N ARG A 206 5.39 7.21 15.24
CA ARG A 206 4.32 6.47 14.54
C ARG A 206 3.01 6.50 15.31
N LEU A 207 2.01 7.12 14.69
CA LEU A 207 0.63 7.17 15.12
C LEU A 207 -0.16 6.07 14.43
N GLN A 208 -0.62 5.08 15.19
CA GLN A 208 -1.40 3.97 14.66
C GLN A 208 -2.90 4.21 14.84
N CYS A 209 -3.71 3.82 13.85
CA CYS A 209 -5.17 3.82 13.97
C CYS A 209 -5.65 2.83 15.04
N PRO A 210 -6.81 3.06 15.69
CA PRO A 210 -7.30 2.21 16.78
C PRO A 210 -7.72 0.80 16.34
N ARG A 211 -7.94 0.57 15.05
CA ARG A 211 -8.36 -0.71 14.47
C ARG A 211 -7.77 -0.88 13.07
N PRO A 212 -7.54 -2.12 12.62
CA PRO A 212 -7.14 -2.39 11.24
C PRO A 212 -8.29 -2.10 10.28
N PHE A 213 -7.93 -1.72 9.06
CA PHE A 213 -8.82 -1.57 7.92
C PHE A 213 -8.93 -2.90 7.17
N VAL A 214 -10.13 -3.29 6.75
CA VAL A 214 -10.36 -4.57 6.07
C VAL A 214 -10.51 -4.36 4.57
N PHE A 215 -9.51 -4.82 3.82
CA PHE A 215 -9.55 -4.92 2.36
C PHE A 215 -10.25 -6.21 1.93
N SER A 216 -11.28 -6.07 1.11
CA SER A 216 -11.97 -7.24 0.57
C SER A 216 -12.36 -7.04 -0.89
N ASP A 217 -12.18 -8.08 -1.69
CA ASP A 217 -12.67 -8.16 -3.08
C ASP A 217 -14.19 -8.26 -3.19
N LYS A 218 -14.89 -8.10 -2.05
CA LYS A 218 -16.34 -8.17 -1.97
C LYS A 218 -16.93 -7.01 -2.78
N VAL A 219 -17.16 -7.23 -4.08
CA VAL A 219 -18.50 -6.97 -4.63
C VAL A 219 -19.41 -7.59 -3.60
N SER A 220 -20.12 -6.77 -2.82
CA SER A 220 -20.86 -7.15 -1.60
C SER A 220 -21.12 -8.65 -1.50
N PRO A 221 -20.83 -9.35 -0.39
CA PRO A 221 -21.48 -10.63 -0.21
C PRO A 221 -22.95 -10.25 -0.09
N MET A 222 -23.68 -10.36 -1.20
CA MET A 222 -25.10 -10.57 -1.18
C MET A 222 -25.25 -11.57 -0.05
N LYS A 223 -25.92 -11.17 1.03
CA LYS A 223 -26.32 -12.12 2.05
C LYS A 223 -27.07 -13.18 1.26
N TYR A 224 -26.40 -14.28 0.91
CA TYR A 224 -27.02 -15.42 0.28
C TYR A 224 -27.88 -16.00 1.39
N SER A 225 -29.08 -15.44 1.51
CA SER A 225 -30.23 -16.24 1.81
C SER A 225 -30.15 -17.43 0.85
N MET A 226 -29.74 -18.57 1.39
CA MET A 226 -29.79 -19.89 0.76
C MET A 226 -31.22 -20.28 0.33
N ARG A 227 -32.19 -19.37 0.45
CA ARG A 227 -33.58 -19.58 0.11
C ARG A 227 -33.88 -18.85 -1.20
N GLY A 228 -33.52 -19.53 -2.29
CA GLY A 228 -34.12 -19.33 -3.60
C GLY A 228 -33.37 -18.37 -4.52
N MET A 229 -32.36 -18.88 -5.23
CA MET A 229 -32.11 -18.51 -6.63
C MET A 229 -31.13 -19.52 -7.24
N GLY A 230 -31.69 -20.50 -7.94
CA GLY A 230 -30.95 -21.39 -8.83
C GLY A 230 -30.47 -20.64 -10.07
N LYS A 231 -29.40 -19.85 -9.91
CA LYS A 231 -28.51 -19.58 -11.05
C LYS A 231 -27.47 -20.68 -11.04
N GLU A 232 -27.65 -21.59 -11.97
CA GLU A 232 -26.69 -22.62 -12.34
C GLU A 232 -25.36 -21.93 -12.66
N TRP A 233 -24.42 -21.97 -11.72
CA TRP A 233 -23.05 -21.54 -11.99
C TRP A 233 -22.54 -22.51 -13.04
N ASN A 234 -22.19 -21.99 -14.21
CA ASN A 234 -21.66 -22.81 -15.28
C ASN A 234 -20.29 -23.33 -14.83
N LEU A 235 -20.29 -24.52 -14.23
CA LEU A 235 -19.13 -25.22 -13.69
C LEU A 235 -18.02 -25.31 -14.74
N ASP A 236 -18.40 -25.42 -16.01
CA ASP A 236 -17.44 -25.52 -17.11
C ASP A 236 -16.75 -24.18 -17.37
N SER A 237 -17.45 -23.05 -17.20
CA SER A 237 -16.84 -21.71 -17.26
C SER A 237 -15.78 -21.52 -16.17
N ALA A 238 -16.08 -21.93 -14.94
CA ALA A 238 -15.13 -21.84 -13.83
C ALA A 238 -13.92 -22.76 -14.05
N LYS A 239 -14.14 -23.98 -14.59
CA LYS A 239 -13.04 -24.90 -14.94
C LYS A 239 -12.13 -24.32 -16.03
N THR A 240 -12.70 -23.68 -17.06
CA THR A 240 -11.90 -23.06 -18.13
C THR A 240 -11.07 -21.89 -17.61
N GLU A 241 -11.63 -21.09 -16.71
CA GLU A 241 -10.91 -19.96 -16.10
C GLU A 241 -9.78 -20.46 -15.21
N ILE A 242 -10.01 -21.49 -14.40
CA ILE A 242 -8.98 -22.13 -13.59
C ILE A 242 -7.84 -22.66 -14.49
N ALA A 243 -8.16 -23.35 -15.58
CA ALA A 243 -7.15 -23.85 -16.51
C ALA A 243 -6.32 -22.73 -17.15
N HIS A 244 -6.98 -21.62 -17.53
CA HIS A 244 -6.29 -20.44 -18.05
C HIS A 244 -5.33 -19.83 -17.03
N LEU A 245 -5.77 -19.66 -15.77
CA LEU A 245 -4.93 -19.13 -14.71
C LEU A 245 -3.72 -20.03 -14.41
N TYR A 246 -3.89 -21.36 -14.43
CA TYR A 246 -2.77 -22.29 -14.25
C TYR A 246 -1.73 -22.18 -15.36
N GLU A 247 -2.15 -22.00 -16.61
CA GLU A 247 -1.25 -21.79 -17.75
C GLU A 247 -0.48 -20.46 -17.61
N GLU A 248 -1.19 -19.39 -17.26
CA GLU A 248 -0.58 -18.06 -17.07
C GLU A 248 0.45 -18.07 -15.92
N VAL A 249 0.12 -18.69 -14.79
CA VAL A 249 1.07 -18.88 -13.67
C VAL A 249 2.30 -19.67 -14.10
N SER A 250 2.13 -20.71 -14.94
CA SER A 250 3.23 -21.52 -15.44
C SER A 250 4.16 -20.71 -16.36
N GLN A 251 3.58 -19.88 -17.24
CA GLN A 251 4.35 -19.00 -18.13
C GLN A 251 5.09 -17.91 -17.36
N LEU A 252 4.44 -17.28 -16.38
CA LEU A 252 5.06 -16.27 -15.53
C LEU A 252 6.21 -16.85 -14.71
N LYS A 253 6.04 -18.06 -14.17
CA LYS A 253 7.11 -18.76 -13.44
C LYS A 253 8.33 -19.03 -14.32
N LEU A 254 8.13 -19.47 -15.56
CA LEU A 254 9.22 -19.67 -16.52
C LEU A 254 9.93 -18.35 -16.87
N LYS A 255 9.16 -17.29 -17.10
CA LYS A 255 9.72 -15.96 -17.41
C LYS A 255 10.52 -15.39 -16.24
N LEU A 256 10.06 -15.60 -15.01
CA LEU A 256 10.77 -15.20 -13.80
C LEU A 256 12.09 -15.96 -13.65
N GLN A 257 12.07 -17.28 -13.88
CA GLN A 257 13.28 -18.09 -13.86
C GLN A 257 14.32 -17.61 -14.88
N ASN A 258 13.92 -17.39 -16.14
CA ASN A 258 14.84 -16.89 -17.16
C ASN A 258 15.44 -15.53 -16.79
N LYS A 259 14.62 -14.60 -16.25
CA LYS A 259 15.12 -13.31 -15.79
C LYS A 259 16.10 -13.42 -14.61
N SER A 260 15.86 -14.38 -13.70
CA SER A 260 16.78 -14.61 -12.58
C SER A 260 18.13 -15.16 -13.05
N GLU A 261 18.14 -16.01 -14.10
CA GLU A 261 19.38 -16.50 -14.71
C GLU A 261 20.16 -15.37 -15.41
N ASP A 262 19.47 -14.48 -16.11
CA ASP A 262 20.07 -13.28 -16.73
C ASP A 262 20.70 -12.35 -15.68
N GLU A 263 20.01 -12.12 -14.55
CA GLU A 263 20.52 -11.30 -13.44
C GLU A 263 21.81 -11.88 -12.84
N ILE A 264 21.86 -13.19 -12.62
CA ILE A 264 23.05 -13.89 -12.14
C ILE A 264 24.21 -13.73 -13.13
N LEU A 265 23.94 -13.86 -14.44
CA LEU A 265 24.95 -13.72 -15.48
C LEU A 265 25.53 -12.30 -15.52
N VAL A 266 24.67 -11.27 -15.49
CA VAL A 266 25.10 -9.86 -15.48
C VAL A 266 25.90 -9.55 -14.21
N SER A 267 25.44 -10.02 -13.05
CA SER A 267 26.14 -9.84 -11.78
C SER A 267 27.55 -10.46 -11.81
N ARG A 268 27.68 -11.66 -12.39
CA ARG A 268 28.98 -12.32 -12.58
C ARG A 268 29.90 -11.53 -13.51
N GLN A 269 29.37 -11.00 -14.62
CA GLN A 269 30.16 -10.19 -15.56
C GLN A 269 30.65 -8.88 -14.93
N LEU A 270 29.80 -8.19 -14.16
CA LEU A 270 30.17 -6.98 -13.43
C LEU A 270 31.25 -7.25 -12.38
N CYS A 271 31.15 -8.37 -11.67
CA CYS A 271 32.18 -8.80 -10.72
C CYS A 271 33.53 -9.01 -11.40
N LEU A 272 33.56 -9.75 -12.52
CA LEU A 272 34.79 -9.97 -13.30
C LEU A 272 35.38 -8.66 -13.83
N LEU A 273 34.53 -7.74 -14.31
CA LEU A 273 34.97 -6.44 -14.79
C LEU A 273 35.59 -5.60 -13.67
N ARG A 274 34.97 -5.61 -12.47
CA ARG A 274 35.50 -4.94 -11.29
C ARG A 274 36.88 -5.46 -10.91
N THR A 275 37.06 -6.79 -10.89
CA THR A 275 38.36 -7.41 -10.58
C THR A 275 39.43 -6.99 -11.57
N ARG A 276 39.14 -7.04 -12.88
CA ARG A 276 40.10 -6.60 -13.92
C ARG A 276 40.48 -5.13 -13.78
N LEU A 277 39.51 -4.26 -13.52
CA LEU A 277 39.77 -2.83 -13.33
C LEU A 277 40.65 -2.56 -12.10
N LEU A 278 40.49 -3.35 -11.04
CA LEU A 278 41.34 -3.27 -9.85
C LEU A 278 42.76 -3.76 -10.14
N GLU A 279 42.92 -4.88 -10.85
CA GLU A 279 44.22 -5.40 -11.30
C GLU A 279 44.95 -4.41 -12.21
N ASP A 280 44.28 -3.91 -13.26
CA ASP A 280 44.84 -2.92 -14.19
C ASP A 280 45.18 -1.60 -13.49
N GLY A 281 44.33 -1.18 -12.53
CA GLY A 281 44.56 -0.01 -11.69
C GLY A 281 45.82 -0.17 -10.84
N GLN A 282 46.02 -1.33 -10.21
CA GLN A 282 47.22 -1.63 -9.42
C GLN A 282 48.50 -1.66 -10.28
N LEU A 283 48.44 -2.20 -11.50
CA LEU A 283 49.59 -2.26 -12.40
C LEU A 283 50.05 -0.88 -12.89
N LYS A 284 49.11 0.05 -13.13
CA LYS A 284 49.43 1.42 -13.57
C LYS A 284 50.22 2.27 -12.56
N TYR A 285 50.17 1.93 -11.27
CA TYR A 285 50.95 2.62 -10.23
C TYR A 285 52.31 1.98 -9.96
N LEU A 286 52.59 0.79 -10.53
CA LEU A 286 53.85 0.06 -10.32
C LEU A 286 54.85 0.23 -11.48
N GLU A 287 54.42 0.68 -12.66
CA GLU A 287 55.31 0.94 -13.83
C GLU A 287 56.03 2.31 -13.80
N LYS A 288 55.87 3.10 -12.73
CA LYS A 288 56.66 4.32 -12.50
C LYS A 288 57.76 4.07 -11.46
N ILE A 289 58.82 3.37 -11.87
CA ILE A 289 60.13 3.39 -11.19
C ILE A 289 61.21 3.55 -12.27
#